data_AF-A0A8S2G3S2-F1
#
_entry.id   AF-A0A8S2G3S2-F1
#
_cell.length_a   1.000
_cell.length_b   1.000
_cell.length_c   1.000
_cell.angle_alpha   90.00
_cell.angle_beta   90.00
_cell.angle_gamma   90.00
#
_symmetry.space_group_name_H-M   'P 1'
#
loop_
_entity.id
_entity.type
_entity.pdbx_description
1 polymer ?
#
loop_
_entity_poly.entity_id
_entity_poly.type
_entity_poly.pdbx_seq_one_letter_code
_entity_poly.pdbx_strand_id
1 'polypeptide(L)'
;MSKVLKMMGKDDTLTIRVNDDSDAIVLSMESQNQEEFAEYELRLMDLDSEHLGIPDTDYSCVVKMPSTKFSRICRDMAVLGDSVTICSTKDGVKFGAKGDVGQGSIRLNQSTSVDKEEDAVSIELREAVALTFAVRYLNMFCKASPLSNQVNLMCEFKVGDMGHIRFYLAPKIEDAEN
;
A
#
# COMPACT_ATOMS: atom_id res chain seq x y z
N MET A 1 9.78 -16.68 -6.90
CA MET A 1 10.49 -15.89 -5.87
C MET A 1 9.82 -15.94 -4.48
N SER A 2 8.58 -15.46 -4.28
CA SER A 2 7.98 -15.35 -2.92
C SER A 2 7.92 -16.64 -2.09
N LYS A 3 7.78 -17.81 -2.74
CA LYS A 3 7.82 -19.12 -2.05
C LYS A 3 9.19 -19.41 -1.42
N VAL A 4 10.27 -19.00 -2.08
CA VAL A 4 11.65 -19.20 -1.61
C VAL A 4 11.97 -18.22 -0.49
N LEU A 5 11.59 -16.94 -0.64
CA LEU A 5 11.79 -15.93 0.41
C LEU A 5 11.07 -16.27 1.72
N LYS A 6 9.99 -17.07 1.70
CA LYS A 6 9.31 -17.55 2.90
C LYS A 6 10.10 -18.60 3.69
N MET A 7 11.13 -19.19 3.10
CA MET A 7 12.01 -20.16 3.77
C MET A 7 13.09 -19.46 4.61
N MET A 8 13.28 -18.16 4.39
CA MET A 8 14.23 -17.33 5.11
C MET A 8 13.74 -17.04 6.54
N GLY A 9 14.65 -17.12 7.52
CA GLY A 9 14.43 -16.62 8.85
C GLY A 9 14.23 -15.11 8.88
N LYS A 10 13.51 -14.61 9.89
CA LYS A 10 13.18 -13.18 10.00
C LYS A 10 14.40 -12.28 10.04
N ASP A 11 15.48 -12.78 10.64
CA ASP A 11 16.67 -12.01 10.98
C ASP A 11 17.90 -12.43 10.14
N ASP A 12 17.70 -13.30 9.15
CA ASP A 12 18.76 -13.79 8.26
C ASP A 12 19.25 -12.69 7.31
N THR A 13 20.44 -12.90 6.75
CA THR A 13 20.98 -12.05 5.68
C THR A 13 20.66 -12.65 4.32
N LEU A 14 20.04 -11.86 3.43
CA LEU A 14 19.79 -12.25 2.04
C LEU A 14 20.81 -11.58 1.10
N THR A 15 21.52 -12.39 0.32
CA THR A 15 22.35 -11.94 -0.79
C THR A 15 21.72 -12.39 -2.11
N ILE A 16 21.56 -11.45 -3.04
CA ILE A 16 20.99 -11.70 -4.37
C ILE A 16 22.13 -11.55 -5.40
N ARG A 17 22.35 -12.59 -6.20
CA ARG A 17 23.40 -12.62 -7.23
C ARG A 17 22.80 -12.96 -8.59
N VAL A 18 23.30 -12.28 -9.62
CA VAL A 18 23.04 -12.58 -11.03
C VAL A 18 24.35 -12.43 -11.77
N ASN A 19 24.66 -13.37 -12.66
CA ASN A 19 25.79 -13.25 -13.58
C ASN A 19 25.27 -12.74 -14.92
N ASP A 20 26.05 -11.95 -15.65
CA ASP A 20 25.60 -11.23 -16.86
C ASP A 20 25.02 -12.15 -17.94
N ASP A 21 25.52 -13.39 -18.06
CA ASP A 21 25.06 -14.40 -19.05
C ASP A 21 24.17 -15.49 -18.44
N SER A 22 23.61 -15.28 -17.24
CA SER A 22 22.80 -16.28 -16.53
C SER A 22 21.29 -16.11 -16.79
N ASP A 23 20.61 -17.20 -17.10
CA ASP A 23 19.14 -17.30 -17.12
C ASP A 23 18.55 -17.56 -15.73
N ALA A 24 19.37 -17.43 -14.68
CA ALA A 24 18.97 -17.66 -13.30
C ALA A 24 19.52 -16.60 -12.33
N ILE A 25 18.76 -16.38 -11.26
CA ILE A 25 19.16 -15.60 -10.09
C ILE A 25 19.48 -16.56 -8.94
N VAL A 26 20.54 -16.25 -8.20
CA VAL A 26 20.95 -17.00 -7.01
C VAL A 26 20.60 -16.19 -5.76
N LEU A 27 19.84 -16.81 -4.86
CA LEU A 27 19.50 -16.28 -3.55
C LEU A 27 20.27 -17.04 -2.49
N SER A 28 21.16 -16.37 -1.77
CA SER A 28 21.89 -16.94 -0.65
C SER A 28 21.37 -16.35 0.65
N MET A 29 20.98 -17.23 1.59
CA MET A 29 20.45 -16.87 2.90
C MET A 29 21.40 -17.40 3.97
N GLU A 30 21.77 -16.55 4.90
CA GLU A 30 22.70 -16.87 5.99
C GLU A 30 22.07 -16.49 7.33
N SER A 31 22.04 -17.45 8.26
CA SER A 31 21.55 -17.21 9.62
C SER A 31 22.51 -16.33 10.41
N GLN A 32 21.99 -15.56 11.38
CA GLN A 32 22.81 -14.63 12.16
C GLN A 32 23.96 -15.29 12.94
N ASN A 33 23.78 -16.53 13.35
CA ASN A 33 24.79 -17.32 14.05
C ASN A 33 25.76 -18.04 13.10
N GLN A 34 25.61 -17.88 11.79
CA GLN A 34 26.43 -18.51 10.75
C GLN A 34 26.44 -20.04 10.82
N GLU A 35 25.38 -20.65 11.36
CA GLU A 35 25.24 -22.11 11.42
C GLU A 35 24.49 -22.66 10.21
N GLU A 36 23.61 -21.87 9.61
CA GLU A 36 22.80 -22.26 8.45
C GLU A 36 23.09 -21.37 7.25
N PHE A 37 23.40 -22.02 6.13
CA PHE A 37 23.59 -21.40 4.82
C PHE A 37 22.70 -22.12 3.82
N ALA A 38 21.80 -21.38 3.18
CA ALA A 38 20.91 -21.90 2.15
C ALA A 38 21.14 -21.14 0.84
N GLU A 39 21.27 -21.87 -0.27
CA GLU A 39 21.39 -21.31 -1.60
C GLU A 39 20.29 -21.85 -2.50
N TYR A 40 19.59 -20.93 -3.17
CA TYR A 40 18.49 -21.26 -4.07
C TYR A 40 18.71 -20.59 -5.42
N GLU A 41 18.65 -21.39 -6.47
CA GLU A 41 18.71 -20.92 -7.85
C GLU A 41 17.30 -20.88 -8.45
N LEU A 42 16.94 -19.73 -9.03
CA LEU A 42 15.63 -19.52 -9.65
C LEU A 42 15.82 -19.07 -11.09
N ARG A 43 15.19 -19.79 -12.03
CA ARG A 43 15.15 -19.37 -13.43
C ARG A 43 14.42 -18.04 -13.58
N LEU A 44 15.04 -17.15 -14.35
CA LEU A 44 14.49 -15.89 -14.78
C LEU A 44 13.44 -16.12 -15.88
N MET A 45 12.63 -15.10 -16.11
CA MET A 45 11.66 -15.07 -17.19
C MET A 45 11.74 -13.72 -17.86
N ASP A 46 11.67 -13.72 -19.19
CA ASP A 46 11.60 -12.50 -19.96
C ASP A 46 10.20 -11.88 -19.82
N LEU A 47 10.18 -10.61 -19.44
CA LEU A 47 8.96 -9.81 -19.31
C LEU A 47 9.13 -8.55 -20.15
N ASP A 48 8.34 -8.46 -21.22
CA ASP A 48 8.17 -7.21 -21.96
C ASP A 48 7.43 -6.23 -21.06
N SER A 49 8.16 -5.26 -20.50
CA SER A 49 7.62 -4.25 -19.60
C SER A 49 7.92 -2.85 -20.12
N GLU A 50 6.85 -2.11 -20.39
CA GLU A 50 6.93 -0.69 -20.68
C GLU A 50 6.97 0.09 -19.38
N HIS A 51 8.04 0.87 -19.19
CA HIS A 51 8.15 1.76 -18.04
C HIS A 51 7.34 3.03 -18.33
N LEU A 52 6.28 3.23 -17.56
CA LEU A 52 5.49 4.44 -17.62
C LEU A 52 6.15 5.52 -16.75
N GLY A 53 6.35 6.71 -17.34
CA GLY A 53 6.77 7.88 -16.57
C GLY A 53 5.68 8.30 -15.59
N ILE A 54 6.04 8.46 -14.32
CA ILE A 54 5.14 8.98 -13.29
C ILE A 54 5.31 10.50 -13.24
N PRO A 55 4.28 11.30 -13.55
CA PRO A 55 4.38 12.76 -13.50
C PRO A 55 4.38 13.27 -12.06
N ASP A 56 5.08 14.38 -11.82
CA ASP A 56 4.95 15.14 -10.59
C ASP A 56 3.55 15.74 -10.52
N THR A 57 2.77 15.32 -9.52
CA THR A 57 1.37 15.72 -9.37
C THR A 57 1.20 16.55 -8.09
N ASP A 58 0.63 17.74 -8.23
CA ASP A 58 0.18 18.51 -7.09
C ASP A 58 -1.10 17.91 -6.52
N TYR A 59 -1.03 17.42 -5.29
CA TYR A 59 -2.19 16.80 -4.63
C TYR A 59 -3.08 17.86 -3.96
N SER A 60 -4.37 17.82 -4.27
CA SER A 60 -5.40 18.64 -3.59
C SER A 60 -5.57 18.28 -2.11
N CYS A 61 -5.24 17.04 -1.73
CA CYS A 61 -5.29 16.58 -0.35
C CYS A 61 -4.25 15.49 -0.09
N VAL A 62 -3.54 15.58 1.03
CA VAL A 62 -2.65 14.53 1.53
C VAL A 62 -3.16 14.10 2.90
N VAL A 63 -3.46 12.82 3.05
CA VAL A 63 -3.92 12.25 4.32
C VAL A 63 -2.94 11.15 4.74
N LYS A 64 -2.37 11.28 5.92
CA LYS A 64 -1.56 10.23 6.56
C LYS A 64 -2.31 9.66 7.74
N MET A 65 -2.27 8.35 7.89
CA MET A 65 -2.91 7.65 9.01
C MET A 65 -2.21 6.32 9.30
N PRO A 66 -2.52 5.65 10.42
CA PRO A 66 -1.98 4.33 10.70
C PRO A 66 -2.37 3.32 9.62
N SER A 67 -1.41 2.56 9.12
CA SER A 67 -1.60 1.60 8.03
C SER A 67 -2.58 0.48 8.41
N THR A 68 -2.58 0.08 9.68
CA THR A 68 -3.51 -0.88 10.27
C THR A 68 -4.95 -0.37 10.26
N LYS A 69 -5.13 0.93 10.53
CA LYS A 69 -6.43 1.60 10.52
C LYS A 69 -7.00 1.67 9.10
N PHE A 70 -6.18 2.08 8.13
CA PHE A 70 -6.57 2.10 6.71
C PHE A 70 -6.93 0.69 6.20
N SER A 71 -6.13 -0.32 6.55
CA SER A 71 -6.39 -1.73 6.21
C SER A 71 -7.70 -2.25 6.79
N ARG A 72 -8.03 -1.87 8.03
CA ARG A 72 -9.33 -2.18 8.62
C ARG A 72 -10.47 -1.49 7.84
N ILE A 73 -10.35 -0.19 7.57
CA ILE A 73 -11.39 0.56 6.85
C ILE A 73 -11.66 -0.07 5.48
N CYS A 74 -10.61 -0.41 4.72
CA CYS A 74 -10.78 -1.05 3.40
C CYS A 74 -11.47 -2.42 3.48
N ARG A 75 -11.20 -3.21 4.52
CA ARG A 75 -11.90 -4.48 4.77
C ARG A 75 -13.36 -4.26 5.14
N ASP A 76 -13.63 -3.32 6.05
CA ASP A 76 -14.99 -2.99 6.50
C ASP A 76 -15.83 -2.48 5.31
N MET A 77 -15.27 -1.63 4.45
CA MET A 77 -15.95 -1.13 3.24
C MET A 77 -16.21 -2.24 2.21
N ALA A 78 -15.31 -3.22 2.08
CA ALA A 78 -15.46 -4.33 1.15
C ALA A 78 -16.58 -5.31 1.53
N VAL A 79 -17.01 -5.32 2.80
CA VAL A 79 -18.20 -6.07 3.22
C VAL A 79 -19.49 -5.41 2.69
N LEU A 80 -19.48 -4.08 2.54
CA LEU A 80 -20.66 -3.31 2.14
C LEU A 80 -20.82 -3.20 0.62
N GLY A 81 -19.73 -3.08 -0.13
CA GLY A 81 -19.77 -3.01 -1.58
C GLY A 81 -18.40 -3.01 -2.25
N ASP A 82 -18.39 -3.12 -3.58
CA ASP A 82 -17.16 -3.23 -4.38
C ASP A 82 -16.41 -1.91 -4.57
N SER A 83 -17.02 -0.80 -4.15
CA SER A 83 -16.47 0.54 -4.30
C SER A 83 -16.50 1.29 -2.98
N VAL A 84 -15.47 2.10 -2.76
CA VAL A 84 -15.41 3.05 -1.64
C VAL A 84 -15.21 4.45 -2.19
N THR A 85 -16.07 5.38 -1.76
CA THR A 85 -15.91 6.82 -1.98
C THR A 85 -15.12 7.41 -0.82
N ILE A 86 -13.98 8.02 -1.13
CA ILE A 86 -13.12 8.71 -0.18
C ILE A 86 -13.31 10.20 -0.40
N CYS A 87 -13.83 10.89 0.61
CA CYS A 87 -14.13 12.31 0.57
C CYS A 87 -13.35 13.04 1.65
N SER A 88 -12.48 13.96 1.26
CA SER A 88 -11.72 14.82 2.16
C SER A 88 -12.25 16.25 2.10
N THR A 89 -12.58 16.78 3.27
CA THR A 89 -13.10 18.15 3.45
C THR A 89 -12.43 18.78 4.67
N LYS A 90 -12.72 20.06 4.96
CA LYS A 90 -12.23 20.74 6.18
C LYS A 90 -12.62 20.02 7.48
N ASP A 91 -13.67 19.23 7.36
CA ASP A 91 -14.36 18.49 8.39
C ASP A 91 -13.70 17.13 8.68
N GLY A 92 -12.70 16.73 7.89
CA GLY A 92 -12.01 15.44 7.98
C GLY A 92 -12.14 14.61 6.70
N VAL A 93 -11.71 13.35 6.79
CA VAL A 93 -11.81 12.37 5.70
C VAL A 93 -12.91 11.36 6.01
N LYS A 94 -13.75 11.09 5.01
CA LYS A 94 -14.86 10.13 5.08
C LYS A 94 -14.67 9.05 4.04
N PHE A 95 -14.79 7.80 4.47
CA PHE A 95 -14.87 6.60 3.63
C PHE A 95 -16.32 6.15 3.62
N GLY A 96 -16.93 6.02 2.45
CA GLY A 96 -18.30 5.56 2.29
C GLY A 96 -18.38 4.42 1.29
N ALA A 97 -19.19 3.42 1.58
CA ALA A 97 -19.49 2.32 0.66
C ALA A 97 -20.99 2.04 0.67
N LYS A 98 -21.51 1.62 -0.48
CA LYS A 98 -22.89 1.21 -0.69
C LYS A 98 -22.90 -0.03 -1.58
N GLY A 99 -23.73 -1.00 -1.23
CA GLY A 99 -23.98 -2.20 -2.01
C GLY A 99 -25.25 -2.91 -1.53
N ASP A 100 -25.39 -4.18 -1.89
CA ASP A 100 -26.65 -4.90 -1.77
C ASP A 100 -27.09 -5.13 -0.32
N VAL A 101 -26.13 -5.33 0.58
CA VAL A 101 -26.39 -5.56 2.01
C VAL A 101 -26.72 -4.26 2.76
N GLY A 102 -26.33 -3.10 2.19
CA GLY A 102 -26.62 -1.80 2.76
C GLY A 102 -25.57 -0.74 2.42
N GLN A 103 -25.55 0.32 3.23
CA GLN A 103 -24.59 1.42 3.11
C GLN A 103 -23.97 1.76 4.46
N GLY A 104 -22.75 2.26 4.45
CA GLY A 104 -22.04 2.65 5.66
C GLY A 104 -20.95 3.66 5.37
N SER A 105 -20.51 4.36 6.42
CA SER A 105 -19.39 5.28 6.31
C SER A 105 -18.60 5.42 7.59
N ILE A 106 -17.29 5.60 7.46
CA ILE A 106 -16.36 5.86 8.54
C ILE A 106 -15.76 7.25 8.31
N ARG A 107 -15.79 8.11 9.33
CA ARG A 107 -15.18 9.45 9.29
C ARG A 107 -14.00 9.53 10.25
N LEU A 108 -12.88 10.07 9.78
CA LEU A 108 -11.70 10.36 10.57
C LEU A 108 -11.49 11.87 10.61
N ASN A 109 -11.31 12.39 11.81
CA ASN A 109 -10.90 13.77 12.01
C ASN A 109 -9.38 13.81 12.21
N GLN A 110 -8.78 14.98 12.00
CA GLN A 110 -7.37 15.21 12.31
C GLN A 110 -7.12 15.00 13.81
N SER A 111 -6.06 14.27 14.15
CA SER A 111 -5.67 14.05 15.54
C SER A 111 -5.22 15.36 16.18
N THR A 112 -5.69 15.64 17.39
CA THR A 112 -5.29 16.83 18.18
C THR A 112 -4.13 16.54 19.12
N SER A 113 -4.06 15.33 19.67
CA SER A 113 -2.97 14.85 20.54
C SER A 113 -2.86 13.34 20.40
N VAL A 114 -1.64 12.84 20.20
CA VAL A 114 -1.31 11.41 20.22
C VAL A 114 0.02 11.21 20.92
N ASP A 115 0.19 10.08 21.60
CA ASP A 115 1.43 9.75 22.31
C ASP A 115 2.58 9.46 21.34
N LYS A 116 2.25 8.93 20.15
CA LYS A 116 3.20 8.65 19.08
C LYS A 116 2.71 9.20 17.75
N GLU A 117 3.61 9.83 17.00
CA GLU A 117 3.29 10.42 15.71
C GLU A 117 2.76 9.39 14.69
N GLU A 118 3.22 8.14 14.78
CA GLU A 118 2.76 7.04 13.93
C GLU A 118 1.27 6.71 14.09
N ASP A 119 0.69 7.02 15.25
CA ASP A 119 -0.73 6.81 15.55
C ASP A 119 -1.62 7.98 15.10
N ALA A 120 -1.02 9.10 14.67
CA ALA A 120 -1.73 10.29 14.24
C ALA A 120 -2.47 10.10 12.91
N VAL A 121 -3.62 10.75 12.79
CA VAL A 121 -4.22 11.08 11.50
C VAL A 121 -3.89 12.53 11.18
N SER A 122 -3.12 12.76 10.11
CA SER A 122 -2.84 14.10 9.59
C SER A 122 -3.58 14.31 8.27
N ILE A 123 -4.12 15.51 8.08
CA ILE A 123 -4.91 15.88 6.91
C ILE A 123 -4.41 17.24 6.44
N GLU A 124 -3.73 17.26 5.31
CA GLU A 124 -3.30 18.48 4.62
C GLU A 124 -4.26 18.69 3.44
N LEU A 125 -5.20 19.62 3.59
CA LEU A 125 -6.23 19.90 2.60
C LEU A 125 -5.94 21.21 1.89
N ARG A 126 -5.70 21.16 0.58
CA ARG A 126 -5.70 22.34 -0.30
C ARG A 126 -7.11 22.59 -0.84
N GLU A 127 -7.72 21.55 -1.40
CA GLU A 127 -9.08 21.59 -1.95
C GLU A 127 -9.87 20.34 -1.55
N ALA A 128 -11.19 20.49 -1.40
CA ALA A 128 -12.07 19.36 -1.13
C ALA A 128 -12.07 18.39 -2.31
N VAL A 129 -11.94 17.10 -2.03
CA VAL A 129 -11.84 16.05 -3.04
C VAL A 129 -12.73 14.88 -2.66
N ALA A 130 -13.46 14.33 -3.63
CA ALA A 130 -14.25 13.12 -3.48
C ALA A 130 -13.98 12.21 -4.67
N LEU A 131 -13.41 11.04 -4.42
CA LEU A 131 -13.06 10.06 -5.45
C LEU A 131 -13.56 8.68 -5.04
N THR A 132 -14.04 7.92 -6.02
CA THR A 132 -14.50 6.54 -5.82
C THR A 132 -13.46 5.56 -6.34
N PHE A 133 -13.17 4.50 -5.59
CA PHE A 133 -12.17 3.49 -5.97
C PHE A 133 -12.74 2.08 -5.81
N ALA A 134 -12.23 1.14 -6.61
CA ALA A 134 -12.52 -0.27 -6.40
C ALA A 134 -11.79 -0.79 -5.15
N VAL A 135 -12.55 -1.17 -4.13
CA VAL A 135 -12.02 -1.53 -2.80
C VAL A 135 -11.15 -2.78 -2.83
N ARG A 136 -11.36 -3.66 -3.82
CA ARG A 136 -10.54 -4.85 -4.07
C ARG A 136 -9.06 -4.51 -4.19
N TYR A 137 -8.71 -3.46 -4.94
CA TYR A 137 -7.32 -3.06 -5.13
C TYR A 137 -6.74 -2.39 -3.89
N LEU A 138 -7.52 -1.56 -3.19
CA LEU A 138 -7.07 -0.97 -1.93
C LEU A 138 -6.74 -2.05 -0.89
N ASN A 139 -7.54 -3.11 -0.80
CA ASN A 139 -7.23 -4.27 0.05
C ASN A 139 -5.94 -5.01 -0.38
N MET A 140 -5.62 -5.06 -1.67
CA MET A 140 -4.33 -5.60 -2.14
C MET A 140 -3.17 -4.71 -1.69
N PHE A 141 -3.31 -3.39 -1.76
CA PHE A 141 -2.28 -2.44 -1.32
C PHE A 141 -2.04 -2.52 0.18
N CYS A 142 -3.08 -2.77 0.97
CA CYS A 142 -2.99 -2.97 2.42
C CYS A 142 -2.14 -4.20 2.82
N LYS A 143 -1.73 -5.06 1.88
CA LYS A 143 -0.73 -6.11 2.16
C LYS A 143 0.67 -5.55 2.44
N ALA A 144 0.93 -4.29 2.07
CA ALA A 144 2.16 -3.58 2.39
C ALA A 144 2.17 -2.96 3.81
N SER A 145 1.06 -3.00 4.55
CA SER A 145 0.99 -2.46 5.92
C SER A 145 2.10 -2.93 6.87
N PRO A 146 2.61 -4.18 6.82
CA PRO A 146 3.74 -4.59 7.66
C PRO A 146 5.06 -3.84 7.40
N LEU A 147 5.19 -3.15 6.27
CA LEU A 147 6.40 -2.40 5.91
C LEU A 147 6.45 -1.01 6.58
N SER A 148 5.29 -0.45 6.93
CA SER A 148 5.19 0.91 7.46
C SER A 148 4.01 1.06 8.41
N ASN A 149 4.26 1.70 9.57
CA ASN A 149 3.21 1.97 10.55
C ASN A 149 2.21 3.02 10.06
N GLN A 150 2.60 3.85 9.09
CA GLN A 150 1.74 4.85 8.45
C GLN A 150 1.58 4.61 6.95
N VAL A 151 0.46 5.07 6.43
CA VAL A 151 0.15 5.10 5.00
C VAL A 151 -0.32 6.49 4.62
N ASN A 152 0.14 6.98 3.47
CA ASN A 152 -0.49 8.12 2.79
C ASN A 152 -1.60 7.59 1.89
N LEU A 153 -2.76 8.25 1.75
CA LEU A 153 -3.87 7.80 0.89
C LEU A 153 -3.51 7.62 -0.60
N MET A 154 -2.36 8.12 -1.05
CA MET A 154 -1.69 7.68 -2.29
C MET A 154 -1.22 6.20 -2.25
N CYS A 155 -1.55 5.46 -1.18
CA CYS A 155 -1.03 4.14 -0.87
C CYS A 155 0.50 4.08 -0.96
N GLU A 156 1.16 5.07 -0.35
CA GLU A 156 2.60 5.08 -0.16
C GLU A 156 2.95 4.47 1.20
N PHE A 157 3.83 3.46 1.17
CA PHE A 157 4.39 2.80 2.34
C PHE A 157 5.91 2.97 2.32
N LYS A 158 6.47 3.61 3.35
CA LYS A 158 7.93 3.70 3.50
C LYS A 158 8.52 2.35 3.86
N VAL A 159 9.68 2.02 3.33
CA VAL A 159 10.43 0.78 3.62
C VAL A 159 11.71 1.17 4.36
N GLY A 160 11.60 1.33 5.68
CA GLY A 160 12.67 1.90 6.51
C GLY A 160 13.22 3.18 5.88
N ASP A 161 14.55 3.29 5.83
CA ASP A 161 15.26 4.39 5.15
C ASP A 161 15.68 4.04 3.71
N MET A 162 15.31 2.86 3.20
CA MET A 162 15.75 2.36 1.90
C MET A 162 14.91 2.89 0.73
N GLY A 163 13.68 3.32 0.99
CA GLY A 163 12.79 3.84 -0.05
C GLY A 163 11.31 3.71 0.30
N HIS A 164 10.49 3.49 -0.71
CA HIS A 164 9.04 3.39 -0.58
C HIS A 164 8.42 2.46 -1.63
N ILE A 165 7.24 1.95 -1.32
CA ILE A 165 6.33 1.32 -2.30
C ILE A 165 5.15 2.26 -2.50
N ARG A 166 4.86 2.62 -3.76
CA ARG A 166 3.73 3.46 -4.15
C ARG A 166 2.79 2.66 -5.05
N PHE A 167 1.50 2.70 -4.72
CA PHE A 167 0.46 2.09 -5.54
C PHE A 167 -0.41 3.15 -6.20
N TYR A 168 -0.55 3.09 -7.52
CA TYR A 168 -1.39 3.99 -8.29
C TYR A 168 -2.67 3.28 -8.69
N LEU A 169 -3.81 3.92 -8.43
CA LEU A 169 -5.12 3.39 -8.76
C LEU A 169 -5.96 4.50 -9.37
N ALA A 170 -6.44 4.27 -10.59
CA ALA A 170 -7.37 5.19 -11.22
C ALA A 170 -8.70 5.20 -10.44
N PRO A 171 -9.29 6.38 -10.19
CA PRO A 171 -10.64 6.45 -9.66
C PRO A 171 -11.64 5.86 -10.65
N LYS A 172 -12.75 5.34 -10.14
CA LYS A 172 -13.93 5.07 -10.96
C LYS A 172 -14.50 6.41 -11.40
N ILE A 173 -14.63 6.57 -12.71
CA ILE A 173 -15.37 7.67 -13.30
C ILE A 173 -16.84 7.23 -13.22
N GLU A 174 -17.67 8.00 -12.51
CA GLU A 174 -19.10 7.91 -12.75
C GLU A 174 -19.33 8.55 -14.11
N ASP A 175 -19.84 7.77 -15.07
CA ASP A 175 -20.26 8.33 -16.35
C ASP A 175 -21.20 9.49 -16.01
N ALA A 176 -20.80 10.70 -16.38
CA ALA A 176 -21.67 11.86 -16.24
C ALA A 176 -22.92 11.56 -17.06
N GLU A 177 -24.01 11.21 -16.40
CA GLU A 177 -25.33 11.18 -17.03
C GLU A 177 -25.58 12.59 -17.57
N ASN A 178 -25.45 12.73 -18.89
CA ASN A 178 -25.89 13.91 -19.64
C ASN A 178 -27.40 14.10 -19.53
#